data_AF-A0A920G6Z8-F1
#
_entry.id   AF-A0A920G6Z8-F1
#
_cell.length_a   1.000
_cell.length_b   1.000
_cell.length_c   1.000
_cell.angle_alpha   90.00
_cell.angle_beta   90.00
_cell.angle_gamma   90.00
#
_symmetry.space_group_name_H-M   'P 1'
#
loop_
_entity.id
_entity.type
_entity.pdbx_description
1 polymer ?
#
loop_
_entity_poly.entity_id
_entity_poly.type
_entity_poly.pdbx_seq_one_letter_code
_entity_poly.pdbx_strand_id
1 'polypeptide(L)' 'MLERYLRFDLFFTMQVNNLRIFLKMNHFNQFDSFDGYFVTPYYPAQKKVLDLGVRWYFFN' A
#
# COMPACT_ATOMS: atom_id res chain seq x y z
N MET A 1 -0.27 -26.11 5.06
CA MET A 1 -1.63 -25.59 4.82
C MET A 1 -1.47 -24.14 4.37
N LEU A 2 -2.06 -23.74 3.24
CA LEU A 2 -2.02 -22.35 2.81
C LEU A 2 -3.08 -21.59 3.62
N GLU A 3 -2.66 -20.92 4.70
CA GLU A 3 -3.58 -20.08 5.48
C GLU A 3 -4.14 -18.97 4.60
N ARG A 4 -5.46 -18.89 4.54
CA ARG A 4 -6.17 -17.90 3.74
C ARG A 4 -6.02 -16.53 4.41
N TYR A 5 -4.99 -15.80 4.03
CA TYR A 5 -4.72 -14.46 4.53
C TYR A 5 -5.47 -13.41 3.68
N LEU A 6 -6.51 -12.80 4.25
CA LEU A 6 -7.16 -11.64 3.65
C LEU A 6 -6.22 -10.44 3.69
N ARG A 7 -6.25 -9.58 2.67
CA ARG A 7 -5.41 -8.36 2.57
C ARG A 7 -6.29 -7.19 2.17
N PHE A 8 -6.13 -6.07 2.84
CA PHE A 8 -6.82 -4.84 2.51
C PHE A 8 -5.79 -3.73 2.27
N ASP A 9 -5.97 -3.02 1.16
CA ASP A 9 -5.19 -1.83 0.83
C ASP A 9 -6.12 -0.62 0.88
N LEU A 10 -5.64 0.48 1.46
CA LEU A 10 -6.35 1.76 1.48
C LEU A 10 -5.71 2.74 0.53
N PHE A 11 -6.53 3.43 -0.26
CA PHE A 11 -6.08 4.51 -1.13
C PHE A 11 -6.96 5.73 -0.92
N PHE A 12 -6.31 6.90 -0.85
CA PHE A 12 -6.96 8.20 -0.82
C PHE A 12 -6.28 9.09 -1.86
N THR A 13 -7.07 9.82 -2.63
CA THR A 13 -6.57 10.74 -3.65
C THR A 13 -7.44 11.98 -3.69
N MET A 14 -6.78 13.12 -3.70
CA MET A 14 -7.40 14.43 -3.86
C MET A 14 -6.78 15.11 -5.08
N GLN A 15 -7.62 15.66 -5.96
CA GLN A 15 -7.17 16.43 -7.10
C GLN A 15 -7.78 17.83 -7.06
N VAL A 16 -6.94 18.84 -7.18
CA VAL A 16 -7.30 20.25 -7.27
C VAL A 16 -6.63 20.80 -8.52
N ASN A 17 -7.42 21.02 -9.58
CA ASN A 17 -6.96 21.50 -10.87
C ASN A 17 -5.77 20.65 -11.42
N ASN A 18 -4.58 21.22 -11.50
CA ASN A 18 -3.33 20.58 -11.95
C ASN A 18 -2.54 19.87 -10.84
N LEU A 19 -3.00 19.90 -9.58
CA LEU A 19 -2.32 19.29 -8.45
C LEU A 19 -3.07 18.05 -7.98
N ARG A 20 -2.39 16.92 -7.87
CA ARG A 20 -2.92 15.69 -7.27
C ARG A 20 -2.07 15.29 -6.08
N ILE A 21 -2.72 15.06 -4.95
CA ILE A 21 -2.13 14.53 -3.73
C ILE A 21 -2.71 13.14 -3.52
N PHE A 22 -1.86 12.16 -3.22
CA PHE A 22 -2.30 10.79 -2.94
C PHE A 22 -1.62 10.22 -1.69
N LEU A 23 -2.39 9.39 -1.01
CA LEU A 23 -1.97 8.59 0.13
C LEU A 23 -2.37 7.15 -0.15
N LYS A 24 -1.45 6.21 -0.01
CA LYS A 24 -1.71 4.78 -0.17
C LYS A 24 -1.13 4.04 1.01
N MET A 25 -1.92 3.17 1.63
CA MET A 25 -1.44 2.25 2.65
C MET A 25 -1.64 0.82 2.18
N ASN A 26 -0.54 0.11 1.98
CA ASN A 26 -0.54 -1.30 1.63
C ASN A 26 -0.59 -2.13 2.91
N HIS A 27 -1.27 -3.27 2.87
CA HIS A 27 -1.36 -4.20 4.00
C HIS A 27 -1.92 -3.55 5.27
N PHE A 28 -3.06 -2.86 5.17
CA PHE A 28 -3.75 -2.20 6.28
C PHE A 28 -3.93 -3.13 7.49
N ASN A 29 -4.24 -4.40 7.22
CA ASN A 29 -4.58 -5.41 8.19
C ASN A 29 -3.39 -6.25 8.68
N GLN A 30 -2.15 -5.85 8.37
CA GLN A 30 -0.96 -6.41 9.00
C GLN A 30 -0.77 -5.77 10.37
N PHE A 31 -1.51 -6.28 11.36
CA PHE A 31 -1.28 -6.02 12.78
C PHE A 31 -0.18 -6.98 13.25
N ASP A 32 0.77 -6.49 14.07
CA ASP A 32 2.13 -7.00 14.31
C ASP A 32 2.34 -8.49 14.66
N SER A 33 1.29 -9.33 14.71
CA SER A 33 1.37 -10.75 15.06
C SER A 33 1.92 -11.68 13.97
N PHE A 34 2.08 -11.21 12.72
CA PHE A 34 2.63 -12.03 11.64
C PHE A 34 3.77 -11.28 10.96
N ASP A 35 4.99 -11.73 11.23
CA ASP A 35 6.26 -11.13 10.78
C ASP A 35 6.45 -11.36 9.27
N GLY A 36 5.70 -10.61 8.47
CA GLY A 36 5.67 -10.73 7.02
C GLY A 36 4.98 -12.02 6.53
N TYR A 37 4.52 -11.98 5.29
CA TYR A 37 4.06 -13.17 4.58
C TYR A 37 5.15 -13.60 3.60
N PHE A 38 5.28 -14.90 3.36
CA PHE A 38 6.14 -15.42 2.31
C PHE A 38 5.29 -15.59 1.04
N VAL A 39 5.51 -14.76 0.02
CA VAL A 39 4.97 -15.02 -1.33
C VAL A 39 5.73 -16.19 -1.97
N THR A 40 7.00 -16.33 -1.61
CA THR A 40 7.90 -17.39 -2.05
C THR A 40 8.66 -17.90 -0.83
N PRO A 41 8.87 -19.23 -0.69
CA PRO A 41 9.67 -19.77 0.41
C PRO A 41 11.01 -19.03 0.51
N TYR A 42 11.41 -18.66 1.73
CA TYR A 42 12.64 -17.92 2.05
C TYR A 42 12.76 -16.48 1.53
N TYR A 43 11.73 -15.94 0.85
CA TYR A 43 11.72 -14.54 0.42
C TYR A 43 10.60 -13.75 1.13
N PRO A 44 10.93 -12.86 2.07
CA PRO A 44 9.92 -12.07 2.77
C PRO A 44 9.23 -11.15 1.77
N ALA A 45 7.90 -11.11 1.82
CA ALA A 45 7.15 -10.16 1.02
C ALA A 45 7.23 -8.76 1.60
N GLN A 46 6.77 -7.78 0.80
CA GLN A 46 6.71 -6.39 1.21
C GLN A 46 5.86 -6.24 2.48
N LYS A 47 6.42 -5.57 3.49
CA LYS A 47 5.73 -5.24 4.75
C LYS A 47 4.73 -4.10 4.53
N LYS A 48 3.96 -3.75 5.56
CA LYS A 48 3.13 -2.54 5.60
C LYS A 48 3.93 -1.30 5.19
N VAL A 49 3.49 -0.63 4.14
CA VAL A 49 4.09 0.61 3.62
C VAL A 49 3.00 1.68 3.49
N LEU A 50 3.33 2.89 3.95
CA LEU A 50 2.54 4.09 3.73
C LEU A 50 3.25 4.96 2.68
N ASP A 51 2.67 5.05 1.49
CA ASP A 51 3.15 5.88 0.40
C ASP A 51 2.41 7.22 0.41
N LEU A 52 3.15 8.32 0.43
CA LEU A 52 2.61 9.68 0.28
C LEU A 52 3.25 10.32 -0.94
N GLY A 53 2.43 10.96 -1.79
CA GLY A 53 2.95 11.61 -2.97
C GLY A 53 2.12 12.76 -3.48
N VAL A 54 2.80 13.60 -4.27
CA VAL A 54 2.26 14.77 -4.94
C VAL A 54 2.62 14.66 -6.42
N ARG A 55 1.65 14.95 -7.28
CA ARG A 55 1.81 14.99 -8.74
C ARG A 55 1.29 16.32 -9.25
N TRP A 56 2.15 17.05 -9.97
CA TRP A 56 1.80 18.29 -10.64
C TRP A 56 1.72 18.05 -12.15
N TYR A 57 0.59 18.36 -12.76
CA TYR A 57 0.38 18.27 -14.20
C TYR A 57 0.75 19.62 -14.83
N PHE A 58 1.90 19.69 -15.51
CA PHE A 58 2.36 20.92 -16.17
C PHE A 58 1.58 21.28 -17.43
N PHE A 59 0.84 20.30 -17.98
CA PHE A 59 0.05 20.44 -19.19
C PHE A 59 -1.34 19.86 -18.94
N ASN A 60 -2.36 20.45 -19.59
CA ASN A 60 -3.76 19.99 -19.54
C ASN A 60 -4.05 19.06 -20.71
#